data_AF-A0AAD8B7M1-F1
#
_entry.id   AF-A0AAD8B7M1-F1
#
_cell.length_a   1.000
_cell.length_b   1.000
_cell.length_c   1.000
_cell.angle_alpha   90.00
_cell.angle_beta   90.00
_cell.angle_gamma   90.00
#
_symmetry.space_group_name_H-M   'P 1'
#
loop_
_entity.id
_entity.type
_entity.pdbx_description
1 polymer ?
#
loop_
_entity_poly.entity_id
_entity_poly.type
_entity_poly.pdbx_seq_one_letter_code
_entity_poly.pdbx_strand_id
1 'polypeptide(L)'
;MIWVALTTLAYLLSLTYSAPVGSCTVNNYTFNNGANYSVPGFNDCLLYKCVDGVAVLEKEGCYANSACRDVNSQWVVNCRTWSCYKTTDDNGSTYGTSLVSSLCSDVKGQCHAQGDTFSLSIKDTNYNKCNCTIDAAHTISYSCFG
;
A
#
# COMPACT_ATOMS: atom_id res chain seq x y z
N MET A 1 -41.38 -45.75 -38.82
CA MET A 1 -40.62 -46.52 -37.81
C MET A 1 -39.46 -45.64 -37.35
N ILE A 2 -39.72 -44.86 -36.32
CA ILE A 2 -39.13 -44.91 -34.95
C ILE A 2 -37.74 -44.25 -34.89
N TRP A 3 -37.76 -43.09 -34.23
CA TRP A 3 -36.66 -42.29 -33.70
C TRP A 3 -35.81 -43.06 -32.69
N VAL A 4 -34.49 -42.80 -32.64
CA VAL A 4 -33.73 -42.83 -31.38
C VAL A 4 -32.72 -41.68 -31.39
N ALA A 5 -33.04 -40.63 -30.64
CA ALA A 5 -32.09 -39.59 -30.24
C ALA A 5 -31.23 -40.14 -29.10
N LEU A 6 -29.92 -40.31 -29.32
CA LEU A 6 -28.97 -40.60 -28.25
C LEU A 6 -28.59 -39.29 -27.56
N THR A 7 -29.22 -38.99 -26.44
CA THR A 7 -28.79 -37.97 -25.48
C THR A 7 -27.72 -38.57 -24.57
N THR A 8 -26.45 -38.25 -24.83
CA THR A 8 -25.36 -38.54 -23.90
C THR A 8 -25.44 -37.59 -22.71
N LEU A 9 -25.95 -38.10 -21.57
CA LEU A 9 -25.76 -37.46 -20.26
C LEU A 9 -24.26 -37.46 -19.91
N ALA A 10 -23.60 -36.33 -20.12
CA ALA A 10 -22.34 -36.04 -19.46
C ALA A 10 -22.64 -35.67 -18.00
N TYR A 11 -22.61 -36.69 -17.13
CA TYR A 11 -22.64 -36.49 -15.69
C TYR A 11 -21.41 -35.66 -15.27
N LEU A 12 -21.65 -34.45 -14.80
CA LEU A 12 -20.68 -33.61 -14.11
C LEU A 12 -20.32 -34.29 -12.78
N LEU A 13 -19.22 -35.05 -12.77
CA LEU A 13 -18.53 -35.42 -11.53
C LEU A 13 -17.88 -34.15 -10.96
N SER A 14 -18.64 -33.38 -10.19
CA SER A 14 -18.07 -32.39 -9.28
C SER A 14 -17.33 -33.13 -8.17
N LEU A 15 -16.06 -33.43 -8.41
CA LEU A 15 -15.11 -33.80 -7.36
C LEU A 15 -15.11 -32.68 -6.32
N THR A 16 -15.80 -32.90 -5.20
CA THR A 16 -15.75 -32.03 -4.03
C THR A 16 -14.37 -32.18 -3.41
N TYR A 17 -13.41 -31.42 -3.92
CA TYR A 17 -12.08 -31.31 -3.31
C TYR A 17 -12.26 -30.74 -1.91
N SER A 18 -12.24 -31.61 -0.91
CA SER A 18 -12.31 -31.23 0.48
C SER A 18 -10.93 -30.73 0.89
N ALA A 19 -10.87 -29.50 1.43
CA ALA A 19 -9.62 -28.93 1.91
C ALA A 19 -8.99 -29.86 2.98
N PRO A 20 -7.65 -30.02 3.02
CA PRO A 20 -6.98 -30.77 4.07
C PRO A 20 -7.35 -30.27 5.48
N VAL A 21 -7.39 -31.18 6.46
CA VAL A 21 -7.73 -30.83 7.85
C VAL A 21 -6.83 -29.71 8.37
N GLY A 22 -7.43 -28.69 8.99
CA GLY A 22 -6.71 -27.53 9.53
C GLY A 22 -6.27 -26.50 8.49
N SER A 23 -6.71 -26.63 7.23
CA SER A 23 -6.49 -25.60 6.20
C SER A 23 -7.35 -24.36 6.44
N CYS A 24 -6.83 -23.21 6.04
CA CYS A 24 -7.54 -21.94 6.11
C CYS A 24 -8.17 -21.62 4.75
N THR A 25 -9.46 -21.30 4.75
CA THR A 25 -10.18 -20.87 3.54
C THR A 25 -10.48 -19.38 3.63
N VAL A 26 -9.84 -18.58 2.78
CA VAL A 26 -9.99 -17.11 2.75
C VAL A 26 -10.23 -16.67 1.31
N ASN A 27 -11.34 -15.97 1.05
CA ASN A 27 -11.71 -15.47 -0.28
C ASN A 27 -11.64 -16.53 -1.40
N ASN A 28 -12.14 -17.75 -1.14
CA ASN A 28 -12.08 -18.92 -2.03
C ASN A 28 -10.68 -19.50 -2.30
N TYR A 29 -9.64 -19.02 -1.61
CA TYR A 29 -8.32 -19.62 -1.61
C TYR A 29 -8.18 -20.54 -0.39
N THR A 30 -7.56 -21.70 -0.59
CA THR A 30 -7.25 -22.67 0.47
C THR A 30 -5.75 -22.67 0.72
N PHE A 31 -5.36 -22.47 1.98
CA PHE A 31 -3.98 -22.50 2.43
C PHE A 31 -3.79 -23.63 3.44
N ASN A 32 -2.75 -24.43 3.25
CA ASN A 32 -2.45 -25.54 4.15
C ASN A 32 -2.14 -25.04 5.57
N ASN A 33 -2.41 -25.87 6.57
CA ASN A 33 -2.00 -25.61 7.94
C ASN A 33 -0.49 -25.33 8.01
N GLY A 34 -0.09 -24.30 8.76
CA GLY A 34 1.28 -23.83 8.91
C GLY A 34 1.82 -22.96 7.77
N ALA A 35 1.08 -22.78 6.67
CA ALA A 35 1.53 -21.96 5.55
C ALA A 35 1.48 -20.46 5.87
N ASN A 36 2.50 -19.73 5.42
CA ASN A 36 2.50 -18.27 5.39
C ASN A 36 2.03 -17.80 4.01
N TYR A 37 1.08 -16.87 3.97
CA TYR A 37 0.45 -16.42 2.74
C TYR A 37 -0.03 -14.97 2.79
N SER A 38 -0.12 -14.35 1.61
CA SER A 38 -0.88 -13.12 1.37
C SER A 38 -2.13 -13.47 0.58
N VAL A 39 -3.23 -12.75 0.83
CA VAL A 39 -4.50 -13.01 0.16
C VAL A 39 -4.47 -12.36 -1.23
N PRO A 40 -4.59 -13.13 -2.33
CA PRO A 40 -4.52 -12.57 -3.67
C PRO A 40 -5.61 -11.51 -3.93
N GLY A 41 -5.23 -10.41 -4.57
CA GLY A 41 -6.14 -9.29 -4.86
C GLY A 41 -6.42 -8.38 -3.66
N PHE A 42 -5.72 -8.58 -2.55
CA PHE A 42 -5.76 -7.70 -1.38
C PHE A 42 -4.43 -6.94 -1.24
N ASN A 43 -3.99 -6.66 -0.01
CA ASN A 43 -2.73 -5.99 0.26
C ASN A 43 -1.60 -7.02 0.47
N ASP A 44 -0.61 -7.02 -0.43
CA ASP A 44 0.56 -7.91 -0.39
C ASP A 44 1.47 -7.68 0.83
N CYS A 45 1.29 -6.57 1.54
CA CYS A 45 2.00 -6.29 2.78
C CYS A 45 1.33 -6.89 4.03
N LEU A 46 0.25 -7.63 3.85
CA LEU A 46 -0.33 -8.46 4.90
C LEU A 46 0.16 -9.90 4.73
N LEU A 47 0.79 -10.43 5.78
CA LEU A 47 1.22 -11.80 5.86
C LEU A 47 0.43 -12.51 6.95
N TYR A 48 -0.26 -13.56 6.55
CA TYR A 48 -1.01 -14.43 7.44
C TYR A 48 -0.30 -15.77 7.57
N LYS A 49 -0.49 -16.42 8.71
CA LYS A 49 -0.15 -17.81 8.94
C LYS A 49 -1.41 -18.60 9.22
N CYS A 50 -1.59 -19.70 8.51
CA CYS A 50 -2.66 -20.62 8.84
C CYS A 50 -2.28 -21.47 10.06
N VAL A 51 -3.10 -21.45 11.10
CA VAL A 51 -2.89 -22.26 12.31
C VAL A 51 -4.21 -22.96 12.65
N ASP A 52 -4.27 -24.26 12.40
CA ASP A 52 -5.40 -25.15 12.68
C ASP A 52 -6.75 -24.62 12.17
N GLY A 53 -6.76 -24.12 10.94
CA GLY A 53 -7.94 -23.56 10.26
C GLY A 53 -8.20 -22.09 10.56
N VAL A 54 -7.36 -21.44 11.40
CA VAL A 54 -7.47 -20.02 11.74
C VAL A 54 -6.37 -19.22 11.05
N ALA A 55 -6.77 -18.15 10.35
CA ALA A 55 -5.84 -17.20 9.77
C ALA A 55 -5.31 -16.23 10.84
N VAL A 56 -4.03 -16.32 11.18
CA VAL A 56 -3.37 -15.44 12.14
C VAL A 56 -2.54 -14.41 11.39
N LEU A 57 -2.75 -13.12 11.65
CA LEU A 57 -1.95 -12.06 11.04
C LEU A 57 -0.55 -12.02 11.69
N GLU A 58 0.50 -12.33 10.93
CA GLU A 58 1.90 -12.28 11.38
C GLU A 58 2.57 -10.96 11.07
N LYS A 59 2.25 -10.35 9.92
CA LYS A 59 2.79 -9.05 9.52
C LYS A 59 1.71 -8.20 8.87
N GLU A 60 1.74 -6.91 9.18
CA GLU A 60 0.87 -5.91 8.58
C GLU A 60 1.62 -4.66 8.15
N GLY A 61 1.12 -4.00 7.11
CA GLY A 61 1.75 -2.81 6.58
C GLY A 61 1.04 -2.26 5.35
N CYS A 62 1.56 -1.14 4.85
CA CYS A 62 1.08 -0.48 3.65
C CYS A 62 2.05 -0.74 2.51
N TYR A 63 1.52 -1.01 1.31
CA TYR A 63 2.31 -1.04 0.10
C TYR A 63 2.55 0.38 -0.40
N ALA A 64 3.80 0.86 -0.36
CA ALA A 64 4.15 2.22 -0.72
C ALA A 64 5.55 2.30 -1.34
N ASN A 65 5.67 3.01 -2.48
CA ASN A 65 6.93 3.14 -3.23
C ASN A 65 7.59 1.78 -3.53
N SER A 66 6.78 0.83 -4.00
CA SER A 66 7.21 -0.54 -4.35
C SER A 66 7.79 -1.36 -3.18
N ALA A 67 7.46 -1.00 -1.94
CA ALA A 67 7.91 -1.69 -0.75
C ALA A 67 6.81 -1.75 0.32
N CYS A 68 6.90 -2.75 1.20
CA CYS A 68 6.05 -2.81 2.38
C CYS A 68 6.61 -1.94 3.50
N ARG A 69 5.74 -1.09 4.04
CA ARG A 69 6.02 -0.20 5.16
C ARG A 69 5.21 -0.66 6.36
N ASP A 70 5.85 -0.84 7.51
CA ASP A 70 5.16 -1.28 8.72
C ASP A 70 4.13 -0.22 9.15
N VAL A 71 3.05 -0.65 9.82
CA VAL A 71 2.04 0.27 10.35
C VAL A 71 2.69 1.28 11.31
N ASN A 72 2.30 2.55 11.21
CA ASN A 72 2.88 3.70 11.93
C ASN A 72 4.32 4.06 11.55
N SER A 73 4.95 3.35 10.62
CA SER A 73 6.27 3.77 10.10
C SER A 73 6.14 5.04 9.27
N GLN A 74 7.18 5.88 9.33
CA GLN A 74 7.31 7.08 8.52
C GLN A 74 8.52 6.98 7.60
N TRP A 75 8.42 7.57 6.41
CA TRP A 75 9.53 7.63 5.46
C TRP A 75 9.49 8.94 4.67
N VAL A 76 10.68 9.36 4.23
CA VAL A 76 10.84 10.59 3.43
C VAL A 76 11.07 10.22 1.96
N VAL A 77 10.26 10.77 1.08
CA VAL A 77 10.43 10.71 -0.38
C VAL A 77 10.12 12.07 -0.96
N ASN A 78 11.01 12.61 -1.79
CA ASN A 78 10.84 13.91 -2.46
C ASN A 78 10.48 15.04 -1.49
N CYS A 79 11.25 15.17 -0.40
CA CYS A 79 11.04 16.17 0.66
C CYS A 79 9.67 16.06 1.37
N ARG A 80 8.97 14.93 1.22
CA ARG A 80 7.69 14.68 1.87
C ARG A 80 7.81 13.51 2.82
N THR A 81 7.34 13.70 4.04
CA THR A 81 7.24 12.63 5.05
C THR A 81 5.87 12.00 4.92
N TRP A 82 5.85 10.70 4.64
CA TRP A 82 4.64 9.89 4.57
C TRP A 82 4.58 8.95 5.77
N SER A 83 3.37 8.57 6.17
CA SER A 83 3.13 7.55 7.19
C SER A 83 2.24 6.45 6.63
N CYS A 84 2.50 5.22 7.05
CA CYS A 84 1.57 4.11 6.89
C CYS A 84 0.59 4.14 8.07
N TYR A 85 -0.71 4.09 7.80
CA TYR A 85 -1.75 4.06 8.81
C TYR A 85 -2.63 2.83 8.66
N LYS A 86 -3.27 2.47 9.78
CA LYS A 86 -4.30 1.44 9.87
C LYS A 86 -5.53 2.05 10.53
N THR A 87 -6.70 1.86 9.94
CA THR A 87 -7.99 2.16 10.57
C THR A 87 -8.75 0.86 10.76
N THR A 88 -9.36 0.66 11.92
CA THR A 88 -10.15 -0.53 12.23
C THR A 88 -11.57 -0.11 12.58
N ASP A 89 -12.54 -0.69 11.90
CA ASP A 89 -13.98 -0.53 12.15
C ASP A 89 -14.68 -1.90 12.21
N ASP A 90 -16.01 -1.90 12.29
CA ASP A 90 -16.83 -3.12 12.34
C ASP A 90 -16.70 -3.98 11.07
N ASN A 91 -16.27 -3.38 9.95
CA ASN A 91 -16.09 -4.07 8.66
C ASN A 91 -14.65 -4.59 8.47
N GLY A 92 -13.74 -4.28 9.39
CA GLY A 92 -12.37 -4.79 9.39
C GLY A 92 -11.30 -3.70 9.44
N SER A 93 -10.10 -4.05 8.99
CA SER A 93 -8.96 -3.12 8.97
C SER A 93 -8.64 -2.65 7.56
N THR A 94 -8.52 -1.33 7.39
CA THR A 94 -8.04 -0.69 6.16
C THR A 94 -6.63 -0.15 6.38
N TYR A 95 -5.79 -0.26 5.36
CA TYR A 95 -4.39 0.18 5.39
C TYR A 95 -4.17 1.21 4.29
N GLY A 96 -3.42 2.26 4.59
CA GLY A 96 -3.16 3.31 3.61
C GLY A 96 -1.99 4.19 3.97
N THR A 97 -1.63 5.09 3.06
CA THR A 97 -0.56 6.06 3.28
C THR A 97 -1.13 7.46 3.40
N SER A 98 -0.62 8.24 4.35
CA SER A 98 -0.96 9.65 4.50
C SER A 98 0.29 10.53 4.46
N LEU A 99 0.14 11.74 3.93
CA LEU A 99 1.18 12.76 3.99
C LEU A 99 1.18 13.36 5.40
N VAL A 100 2.33 13.32 6.07
CA VAL A 100 2.52 13.87 7.42
C VAL A 100 3.05 15.30 7.34
N SER A 101 4.08 15.51 6.52
CA SER A 101 4.70 16.81 6.35
C SER A 101 5.35 16.95 4.98
N SER A 102 5.52 18.19 4.56
CA SER A 102 6.24 18.56 3.35
C SER A 102 7.34 19.55 3.70
N LEU A 103 8.46 19.43 3.02
CA LEU A 103 9.56 20.38 2.96
C LEU A 103 9.67 20.87 1.51
N CYS A 104 10.32 22.01 1.33
CA CYS A 104 10.51 22.63 0.03
C CYS A 104 11.76 22.05 -0.64
N SER A 105 11.61 21.47 -1.83
CA SER A 105 12.77 21.01 -2.61
C SER A 105 13.32 22.17 -3.44
N ASP A 106 14.61 22.44 -3.37
CA ASP A 106 15.25 23.35 -4.30
C ASP A 106 15.59 22.66 -5.64
N VAL A 107 16.15 23.43 -6.59
CA VAL A 107 16.52 22.91 -7.93
C VAL A 107 17.64 21.88 -7.89
N LYS A 108 18.36 21.76 -6.77
CA LYS A 108 19.41 20.76 -6.52
C LYS A 108 18.87 19.55 -5.75
N GLY A 109 17.58 19.54 -5.40
CA GLY A 109 16.95 18.47 -4.62
C GLY A 109 17.17 18.58 -3.11
N GLN A 110 17.69 19.70 -2.60
CA GLN A 110 17.82 19.88 -1.15
C GLN A 110 16.47 20.28 -0.55
N CYS A 111 16.15 19.71 0.61
CA CYS A 111 14.90 19.97 1.33
C CYS A 111 15.10 21.07 2.37
N HIS A 112 14.24 22.07 2.33
CA HIS A 112 14.24 23.24 3.23
C HIS A 112 12.92 23.29 4.02
N ALA A 113 12.97 23.69 5.27
CA ALA A 113 11.77 23.89 6.06
C ALA A 113 10.99 25.12 5.57
N GLN A 114 9.69 25.13 5.83
CA GLN A 114 8.87 26.31 5.60
C GLN A 114 9.45 27.49 6.40
N GLY A 115 9.63 28.64 5.75
CA GLY A 115 10.20 29.82 6.38
C GLY A 115 11.73 29.91 6.27
N ASP A 116 12.43 28.85 5.88
CA ASP A 116 13.88 28.89 5.67
C ASP A 116 14.24 29.90 4.58
N THR A 117 15.40 30.54 4.74
CA THR A 117 15.99 31.40 3.71
C THR A 117 17.21 30.72 3.13
N PHE A 118 17.21 30.50 1.82
CA PHE A 118 18.30 29.81 1.11
C PHE A 118 18.62 30.51 -0.22
N SER A 119 19.78 30.20 -0.78
CA SER A 119 20.24 30.77 -2.05
C SER A 119 19.98 29.81 -3.20
N LEU A 120 19.49 30.34 -4.33
CA LEU A 120 19.25 29.58 -5.56
C LEU A 120 19.88 30.25 -6.77
N SER A 121 20.43 29.45 -7.67
CA SER A 121 20.87 29.89 -8.99
C SER A 121 19.89 29.37 -10.03
N ILE A 122 19.15 30.26 -10.67
CA ILE A 122 18.18 29.92 -11.72
C ILE A 122 18.59 30.66 -12.99
N LYS A 123 18.93 29.91 -14.05
CA LYS A 123 19.33 30.47 -15.36
C LYS A 123 20.35 31.61 -15.21
N ASP A 124 21.46 31.33 -14.54
CA ASP A 124 22.59 32.25 -14.28
C ASP A 124 22.29 33.47 -13.40
N THR A 125 21.07 33.60 -12.87
CA THR A 125 20.73 34.61 -11.85
C THR A 125 20.83 34.00 -10.46
N ASN A 126 21.64 34.61 -9.60
CA ASN A 126 21.77 34.23 -8.20
C ASN A 126 20.77 34.99 -7.34
N TYR A 127 19.81 34.27 -6.78
CA TYR A 127 18.89 34.74 -5.76
C TYR A 127 19.47 34.36 -4.40
N ASN A 128 19.87 35.35 -3.60
CA ASN A 128 20.47 35.12 -2.29
C ASN A 128 19.44 35.04 -1.15
N LYS A 129 18.17 35.31 -1.44
CA LYS A 129 17.07 35.26 -0.49
C LYS A 129 15.85 34.61 -1.13
N CYS A 130 15.86 33.28 -1.17
CA CYS A 130 14.68 32.49 -1.47
C CYS A 130 14.04 32.00 -0.19
N ASN A 131 12.72 32.08 -0.14
CA ASN A 131 11.88 31.52 0.89
C ASN A 131 10.82 30.63 0.25
N CYS A 132 10.33 29.68 1.02
CA CYS A 132 9.17 28.90 0.62
C CYS A 132 8.08 28.87 1.69
N THR A 133 6.85 28.80 1.21
CA THR A 133 5.65 28.65 2.03
C THR A 133 4.90 27.40 1.61
N ILE A 134 4.32 26.72 2.60
CA ILE A 134 3.52 25.51 2.40
C ILE A 134 2.13 25.80 2.96
N ASP A 135 1.09 25.61 2.15
CA ASP A 135 -0.29 25.80 2.59
C ASP A 135 -0.86 24.55 3.29
N ALA A 136 -2.10 24.64 3.77
CA ALA A 136 -2.79 23.53 4.41
C ALA A 136 -3.07 22.33 3.47
N ALA A 137 -3.04 22.55 2.15
CA ALA A 137 -3.15 21.51 1.13
C ALA A 137 -1.78 20.93 0.71
N HIS A 138 -0.71 21.32 1.40
CA HIS A 138 0.67 20.96 1.09
C HIS A 138 1.16 21.44 -0.30
N THR A 139 0.59 22.52 -0.82
CA THR A 139 1.08 23.22 -2.02
C THR A 139 2.28 24.08 -1.64
N ILE A 140 3.35 23.98 -2.42
CA ILE A 140 4.60 24.72 -2.18
C ILE A 140 4.64 25.94 -3.09
N SER A 141 4.92 27.11 -2.51
CA SER A 141 5.19 28.36 -3.24
C SER A 141 6.57 28.90 -2.87
N TYR A 142 7.29 29.44 -3.86
CA TYR A 142 8.61 30.02 -3.67
C TYR A 142 8.58 31.53 -3.93
N SER A 143 9.35 32.28 -3.15
CA SER A 143 9.57 33.71 -3.33
C SER A 143 11.06 33.99 -3.21
N CYS A 144 11.66 34.52 -4.28
CA CYS A 144 13.10 34.74 -4.38
C CYS A 144 13.41 36.19 -4.71
N PHE A 145 14.37 36.76 -3.99
CA PHE A 145 14.91 38.10 -4.21
C PHE A 145 16.42 38.00 -4.49
N GLY A 146 16.91 38.82 -5.41
CA GLY A 146 18.30 38.86 -5.88
C GLY A 146 18.79 40.28 -6.03
#